data_AF-A0A2T9YI03-F1
#
_entry.id   AF-A0A2T9YI03-F1
#
_cell.length_a   1.000
_cell.length_b   1.000
_cell.length_c   1.000
_cell.angle_alpha   90.00
_cell.angle_beta   90.00
_cell.angle_gamma   90.00
#
_symmetry.space_group_name_H-M   'P 1'
#
loop_
_entity.id
_entity.type
_entity.pdbx_description
1 polymer ?
#
loop_
_entity_poly.entity_id
_entity_poly.type
_entity_poly.pdbx_seq_one_letter_code
_entity_poly.pdbx_strand_id
1 'polypeptide(L)'
;MAVWATRVRPHSVTKISPYFLVYGQEPRIPGDPLPPERITNELSDFESIIERINNLQEGNYVLLKNEKKKKFEPPLLGPYRVKKCTPYSTYRLEDLEGRAMKTFVHHNRLVPAYSNEEIIKKPWV
;
A
#
# COMPACT_ATOMS: atom_id res chain seq x y z
N MET A 1 -14.29 25.89 -14.54
CA MET A 1 -13.24 25.60 -15.54
C MET A 1 -12.07 24.76 -15.01
N ALA A 2 -11.90 24.57 -13.68
CA ALA A 2 -10.76 23.81 -13.13
C ALA A 2 -10.80 22.29 -13.40
N VAL A 3 -11.98 21.66 -13.38
CA VAL A 3 -12.13 20.19 -13.50
C VAL A 3 -11.69 19.66 -14.86
N TRP A 4 -11.94 20.41 -15.93
CA TRP A 4 -11.52 19.99 -17.27
C TRP A 4 -9.99 20.03 -17.41
N ALA A 5 -9.36 21.12 -16.96
CA ALA A 5 -7.90 21.27 -16.98
C ALA A 5 -7.18 20.19 -16.16
N THR A 6 -7.72 19.80 -15.00
CA THR A 6 -7.13 18.72 -14.19
C THR A 6 -7.32 17.34 -14.82
N ARG A 7 -8.39 17.12 -15.58
CA ARG A 7 -8.67 15.84 -16.26
C ARG A 7 -7.80 15.64 -17.50
N VAL A 8 -7.49 16.70 -18.25
CA VAL A 8 -6.71 16.59 -19.49
C VAL A 8 -5.20 16.68 -19.29
N ARG A 9 -4.74 17.27 -18.18
CA ARG A 9 -3.30 17.41 -17.90
C ARG A 9 -2.68 16.05 -17.50
N PRO A 10 -1.53 15.65 -18.08
CA PRO A 10 -0.80 14.48 -17.63
C PRO A 10 -0.20 14.70 -16.23
N HIS A 11 -0.31 13.70 -15.36
CA HIS A 11 0.32 13.78 -14.04
C HIS A 11 1.84 13.59 -14.14
N SER A 12 2.61 14.30 -13.31
CA SER A 12 4.08 14.32 -13.43
C SER A 12 4.74 12.93 -13.29
N VAL A 13 4.13 12.05 -12.50
CA VAL A 13 4.64 10.69 -12.23
C VAL A 13 4.24 9.70 -13.32
N THR A 14 2.94 9.56 -13.60
CA THR A 14 2.45 8.56 -14.56
C THR A 14 2.64 8.99 -16.01
N LYS A 15 2.87 10.28 -16.25
CA LYS A 15 2.88 10.93 -17.57
C LYS A 15 1.57 10.75 -18.37
N ILE A 16 0.53 10.23 -17.73
CA ILE A 16 -0.76 9.92 -18.33
C ILE A 16 -1.84 10.81 -17.70
N SER A 17 -2.81 11.25 -18.50
CA SER A 17 -3.93 12.08 -18.03
C SER A 17 -5.09 11.23 -17.45
N PRO A 18 -5.82 11.73 -16.45
CA PRO A 18 -7.03 11.06 -15.97
C PRO A 18 -8.09 10.83 -17.07
N TYR A 19 -8.20 11.72 -18.07
CA TYR A 19 -9.07 11.53 -19.23
C TYR A 19 -8.72 10.25 -19.98
N PHE A 20 -7.44 10.07 -20.29
CA PHE A 20 -6.95 8.92 -21.03
C PHE A 20 -7.23 7.61 -20.29
N LEU A 21 -7.04 7.56 -18.97
CA LEU A 21 -7.32 6.36 -18.17
C LEU A 21 -8.79 5.91 -18.22
N VAL A 22 -9.72 6.86 -18.35
CA VAL A 22 -11.16 6.56 -18.37
C VAL A 22 -11.64 6.18 -19.76
N TYR A 23 -11.14 6.85 -20.79
CA TYR A 23 -11.68 6.74 -22.15
C TYR A 23 -10.76 5.99 -23.12
N GLY A 24 -9.53 5.67 -22.73
CA GLY A 24 -8.53 5.01 -23.58
C GLY A 24 -8.09 5.85 -24.78
N GLN A 25 -8.35 7.16 -24.75
CA GLN A 25 -8.07 8.09 -25.84
C GLN A 25 -7.52 9.41 -25.29
N GLU A 26 -6.57 10.01 -25.99
CA GLU A 26 -6.02 11.31 -25.59
C GLU A 26 -7.07 12.43 -25.68
N PRO A 27 -7.15 13.32 -24.67
CA PRO A 27 -8.09 14.42 -24.67
C PRO A 27 -7.77 15.42 -25.79
N ARG A 28 -8.76 15.74 -26.62
CA ARG A 28 -8.61 16.75 -27.68
C ARG A 28 -8.96 18.14 -27.19
N ILE A 29 -8.09 19.09 -27.49
CA ILE A 29 -8.36 20.51 -27.27
C ILE A 29 -8.71 21.15 -28.61
N PRO A 30 -9.68 22.08 -28.67
CA PRO A 30 -9.90 22.87 -29.88
C PRO A 30 -8.60 23.59 -30.28
N GLY A 31 -7.98 23.17 -31.39
CA GLY A 31 -6.71 23.69 -31.88
C GLY A 31 -5.60 22.66 -32.13
N ASP A 32 -5.75 21.41 -31.67
CA ASP A 32 -4.77 20.35 -31.93
C ASP A 32 -4.82 19.84 -33.38
N PRO A 33 -3.68 19.74 -34.10
CA PRO A 33 -3.64 19.39 -35.52
C PRO A 33 -3.66 17.89 -35.83
N LEU A 34 -3.39 17.01 -34.85
CA LEU A 34 -3.22 15.56 -35.08
C LEU A 34 -4.40 14.73 -34.55
N PRO A 35 -4.77 13.62 -35.23
CA PRO A 35 -5.72 12.64 -34.71
C PRO A 35 -5.09 11.85 -33.53
N PRO A 36 -5.89 11.37 -32.57
CA PRO A 36 -5.43 10.75 -31.34
C PRO A 36 -4.82 9.40 -31.66
N GLU A 37 -3.64 9.16 -31.10
CA GLU A 37 -2.96 7.88 -31.20
C GLU A 37 -3.69 6.84 -30.34
N ARG A 38 -3.85 5.61 -30.88
CA ARG A 38 -4.26 4.46 -30.06
C ARG A 38 -3.02 3.96 -29.36
N ILE A 39 -2.95 4.16 -28.05
CA ILE A 39 -1.84 3.68 -27.23
C ILE A 39 -1.91 2.15 -27.14
N THR A 40 -0.83 1.47 -27.54
CA THR A 40 -0.65 0.00 -27.47
C THR A 40 0.31 -0.40 -26.35
N ASN A 41 0.36 0.36 -25.26
CA ASN A 41 1.30 0.07 -24.17
C ASN A 41 0.89 -1.23 -23.45
N GLU A 42 1.87 -2.11 -23.21
CA GLU A 42 1.64 -3.43 -22.62
C GLU A 42 1.53 -3.38 -21.08
N LEU A 43 0.78 -4.34 -20.52
CA LEU A 43 0.41 -4.34 -19.10
C LEU A 43 1.56 -4.74 -18.14
N SER A 44 2.73 -5.09 -18.65
CA SER A 44 3.83 -5.68 -17.88
C SER A 44 4.53 -4.71 -16.92
N ASP A 45 4.53 -3.41 -17.23
CA ASP A 45 5.39 -2.44 -16.55
C ASP A 45 4.95 -2.12 -15.11
N PHE A 46 3.70 -2.40 -14.75
CA PHE A 46 3.14 -2.07 -13.43
C PHE A 46 3.15 -3.21 -12.43
N GLU A 47 3.25 -4.47 -12.87
CA GLU A 47 3.32 -5.62 -11.96
C GLU A 47 4.61 -5.60 -11.12
N SER A 48 5.70 -5.09 -11.70
CA SER A 48 7.03 -5.00 -11.08
C SER A 48 7.09 -4.09 -9.84
N ILE A 49 6.13 -3.17 -9.65
CA ILE A 49 6.09 -2.27 -8.50
C ILE A 49 5.57 -2.99 -7.24
N ILE A 50 4.61 -3.91 -7.41
CA ILE A 50 3.98 -4.63 -6.31
C ILE A 50 4.96 -5.63 -5.69
N GLU A 51 5.78 -6.29 -6.50
CA GLU A 51 6.76 -7.27 -6.03
C GLU A 51 7.85 -6.65 -5.14
N ARG A 52 8.32 -5.44 -5.43
CA ARG A 52 9.38 -4.76 -4.65
C ARG A 52 9.00 -4.50 -3.19
N ILE A 53 7.71 -4.50 -2.86
CA ILE A 53 7.19 -4.14 -1.53
C ILE A 53 7.04 -5.38 -0.62
N ASN A 54 7.04 -6.60 -1.16
CA ASN A 54 6.71 -7.83 -0.41
C ASN A 54 7.95 -8.51 0.22
N ASN A 55 8.53 -7.90 1.26
CA ASN A 55 9.66 -8.47 2.02
C ASN A 55 9.26 -9.16 3.35
N LEU A 56 7.96 -9.30 3.64
CA LEU A 56 7.49 -9.93 4.89
C LEU A 56 6.93 -11.34 4.62
N GLN A 57 7.58 -12.33 5.23
CA GLN A 57 7.14 -13.74 5.20
C GLN A 57 6.20 -14.05 6.38
N GLU A 58 5.36 -15.05 6.19
CA GLU A 58 4.45 -15.56 7.22
C GLU A 58 5.28 -16.12 8.40
N GLY A 59 4.84 -15.84 9.63
CA GLY A 59 5.53 -16.23 10.86
C GLY A 59 6.46 -15.18 11.45
N ASN A 60 6.86 -14.14 10.69
CA ASN A 60 7.67 -13.05 11.24
C ASN A 60 6.91 -12.22 12.29
N TYR A 61 7.65 -11.75 13.29
CA TYR A 61 7.11 -10.82 14.29
C TYR A 61 7.22 -9.38 13.80
N VAL A 62 6.16 -8.61 14.04
CA VAL A 62 6.03 -7.20 13.64
C VAL A 62 5.41 -6.37 14.75
N LEU A 63 5.84 -5.13 14.89
CA LEU A 63 5.22 -4.11 15.71
C LEU A 63 4.22 -3.30 14.88
N LEU A 64 3.13 -2.88 15.50
CA LEU A 64 2.08 -2.11 14.85
C LEU A 64 2.13 -0.64 15.28
N LYS A 65 2.22 0.29 14.32
CA LYS A 65 2.14 1.73 14.60
C LYS A 65 0.75 2.13 15.11
N ASN A 66 0.72 2.80 16.25
CA ASN A 66 -0.47 3.41 16.84
C ASN A 66 -0.67 4.84 16.30
N GLU A 67 -1.51 4.99 15.27
CA GLU A 67 -1.80 6.28 14.65
C GLU A 67 -2.64 7.21 15.55
N LYS A 68 -3.45 6.64 16.44
CA LYS A 68 -4.39 7.37 17.30
C LYS A 68 -3.92 7.43 18.75
N LYS A 69 -2.61 7.36 18.99
CA LYS A 69 -2.03 7.36 20.33
C LYS A 69 -2.40 8.62 21.11
N LYS A 70 -2.78 8.45 22.37
CA LYS A 70 -2.95 9.55 23.34
C LYS A 70 -1.64 9.84 24.08
N LYS A 71 -1.62 10.90 24.89
CA LYS A 71 -0.45 11.22 25.73
C LYS A 71 -0.16 10.02 26.65
N PHE A 72 1.12 9.65 26.73
CA PHE A 72 1.64 8.48 27.46
C PHE A 72 1.31 7.09 26.90
N GLU A 73 0.69 6.98 25.72
CA GLU A 73 0.56 5.70 25.02
C GLU A 73 1.78 5.42 24.13
N PRO A 74 2.27 4.16 24.08
CA PRO A 74 3.41 3.82 23.24
C PRO A 74 3.08 4.01 21.75
N PRO A 75 4.05 4.48 20.94
CA PRO A 75 3.86 4.68 19.49
C PRO A 75 3.75 3.36 18.71
N LEU A 76 4.29 2.28 19.27
CA LEU A 76 4.30 0.95 18.69
C LEU A 76 3.59 0.01 19.67
N LEU A 77 2.57 -0.68 19.17
CA LEU A 77 1.91 -1.77 19.87
C LEU A 77 2.68 -3.05 19.62
N GLY A 78 2.58 -3.95 20.60
CA GLY A 78 3.47 -5.07 20.87
C GLY A 78 3.78 -6.01 19.70
N PRO A 79 4.53 -7.08 19.96
CA PRO A 79 4.91 -8.01 18.90
C PRO A 79 3.68 -8.81 18.46
N TYR A 80 3.27 -8.61 17.22
CA TYR A 80 2.27 -9.39 16.51
C TYR A 80 2.96 -10.40 15.59
N ARG A 81 2.37 -11.58 15.40
CA ARG A 81 2.84 -12.54 14.41
C ARG A 81 2.08 -12.34 13.10
N VAL A 82 2.78 -12.31 11.97
CA VAL A 82 2.16 -12.30 10.64
C VAL A 82 1.59 -13.69 10.36
N LYS A 83 0.26 -13.80 10.27
CA LYS A 83 -0.43 -15.08 10.00
C LYS A 83 -0.65 -15.34 8.53
N LYS A 84 -0.98 -14.28 7.77
CA LYS A 84 -1.29 -14.39 6.34
C LYS A 84 -0.79 -13.18 5.59
N CYS A 85 -0.08 -13.42 4.48
CA CYS A 85 0.31 -12.40 3.54
C CYS A 85 -0.69 -12.36 2.36
N THR A 86 -1.13 -11.16 1.99
CA THR A 86 -1.96 -10.94 0.80
C THR A 86 -1.04 -10.41 -0.32
N PRO A 87 -1.30 -10.70 -1.61
CA PRO A 87 -0.48 -10.21 -2.72
C PRO A 87 -0.29 -8.68 -2.75
N TYR A 88 -1.27 -7.94 -2.23
CA TYR A 88 -1.29 -6.47 -2.17
C TYR A 88 -0.65 -5.88 -0.90
N SER A 89 0.39 -6.51 -0.36
CA SER A 89 1.15 -6.04 0.82
C SER A 89 0.27 -5.67 2.03
N THR A 90 -0.79 -6.45 2.21
CA THR A 90 -1.71 -6.34 3.34
C THR A 90 -1.66 -7.62 4.15
N TYR A 91 -1.54 -7.51 5.47
CA TYR A 91 -1.22 -8.61 6.35
C TYR A 91 -2.31 -8.83 7.38
N ARG A 92 -2.52 -10.09 7.74
CA ARG A 92 -3.35 -10.44 8.89
C ARG A 92 -2.44 -10.76 10.07
N LEU A 93 -2.64 -10.03 11.17
CA LEU A 93 -1.86 -10.16 12.38
C LEU A 93 -2.55 -11.07 13.39
N GLU A 94 -1.74 -11.73 14.21
CA GLU A 94 -2.16 -12.55 15.33
C GLU A 94 -1.45 -12.06 16.60
N ASP A 95 -2.21 -11.90 17.68
CA ASP A 95 -1.70 -11.63 19.01
C ASP A 95 -0.94 -12.84 19.56
N LEU A 96 -0.15 -12.63 20.61
CA LEU A 96 0.57 -13.71 21.32
C LEU A 96 -0.34 -14.79 21.90
N GLU A 97 -1.60 -14.43 22.18
CA GLU A 97 -2.64 -15.35 22.64
C GLU A 97 -3.32 -16.13 21.49
N GLY A 98 -2.86 -15.97 20.24
CA GLY A 98 -3.45 -16.65 19.08
C GLY A 98 -4.75 -16.01 18.56
N ARG A 99 -5.13 -14.84 19.07
CA ARG A 99 -6.28 -14.09 18.56
C ARG A 99 -5.88 -13.36 17.28
N ALA A 100 -6.44 -13.77 16.16
CA ALA A 100 -6.24 -13.06 14.89
C ALA A 100 -7.03 -11.74 14.90
N MET A 101 -6.37 -10.65 14.52
CA MET A 101 -7.07 -9.38 14.29
C MET A 101 -8.15 -9.57 13.21
N LYS A 102 -9.29 -8.93 13.44
CA LYS A 102 -10.44 -8.93 12.51
C LYS A 102 -10.11 -8.16 11.22
N THR A 103 -9.32 -7.10 11.33
CA THR A 103 -8.99 -6.20 10.22
C THR A 103 -7.63 -6.53 9.63
N PHE A 104 -7.48 -6.36 8.32
CA PHE A 104 -6.20 -6.44 7.64
C PHE A 104 -5.40 -5.15 7.81
N VAL A 105 -4.09 -5.27 7.97
CA VAL A 105 -3.18 -4.13 8.20
C VAL A 105 -2.23 -3.97 7.02
N HIS A 106 -2.09 -2.73 6.56
CA HIS A 106 -1.18 -2.38 5.46
C HIS A 106 0.30 -2.35 5.90
N HIS A 107 1.23 -2.73 5.02
CA HIS A 107 2.66 -2.81 5.30
C HIS A 107 3.28 -1.54 5.93
N ASN A 108 2.85 -0.35 5.51
CA ASN A 108 3.37 0.93 6.04
C ASN A 108 3.23 1.10 7.56
N ARG A 109 2.25 0.42 8.16
CA ARG A 109 1.97 0.46 9.59
C ARG A 109 2.75 -0.58 10.40
N LEU A 110 3.43 -1.51 9.72
CA LEU A 110 4.18 -2.58 10.33
C LEU A 110 5.66 -2.21 10.39
N VAL A 111 6.31 -2.57 11.49
CA VAL A 111 7.76 -2.47 11.67
C VAL A 111 8.25 -3.86 12.05
N PRO A 112 9.31 -4.41 11.43
CA PRO A 112 9.82 -5.72 11.82
C PRO A 112 10.26 -5.71 13.30
N ALA A 113 9.85 -6.74 14.05
CA ALA A 113 10.23 -6.93 15.44
C ALA A 113 11.33 -7.99 15.50
N TYR A 114 12.54 -7.59 15.87
CA TYR A 114 13.64 -8.53 16.14
C TYR A 114 13.50 -9.04 17.58
N SER A 115 12.64 -10.03 17.79
CA SER A 115 12.40 -10.60 19.12
C SER A 115 12.51 -12.11 19.06
N ASN A 116 13.33 -12.68 19.96
CA ASN A 116 13.42 -14.12 20.16
C ASN A 116 12.17 -14.62 20.90
N GLU A 117 11.67 -15.80 20.54
CA GLU A 117 10.43 -16.39 21.08
C GLU A 117 10.38 -16.47 22.62
N GLU A 118 11.55 -16.53 23.27
CA GLU A 118 11.68 -16.56 24.73
C GLU A 118 11.34 -15.22 25.41
N ILE A 119 11.64 -14.09 24.75
CA ILE A 119 11.42 -12.73 25.28
C ILE A 119 9.92 -12.39 25.23
N ILE A 120 9.21 -12.96 24.26
CA ILE A 120 7.83 -12.61 23.90
C ILE A 120 6.81 -13.15 24.91
N LYS A 121 7.15 -14.20 25.69
CA LYS A 121 6.23 -14.83 26.66
C LYS A 121 5.86 -13.94 27.86
N LYS A 122 6.51 -12.80 28.03
CA LYS A 122 6.16 -11.81 29.06
C LYS A 122 5.57 -10.58 28.36
N PRO A 123 4.25 -10.52 28.16
CA PRO A 123 3.63 -9.26 27.75
C PRO A 123 3.94 -8.22 28.84
N TRP A 124 4.39 -7.04 28.42
CA TRP A 124 4.62 -5.91 29.32
C TRP A 124 3.29 -5.60 30.03
N VAL A 125 3.24 -5.91 31.33
CA VAL A 125 2.15 -5.51 32.24
C VAL A 125 2.40 -4.08 32.69
#